data_AF-A0A0Q6MVG7-F1
#
_entry.id   AF-A0A0Q6MVG7-F1
#
_cell.length_a   1.000
_cell.length_b   1.000
_cell.length_c   1.000
_cell.angle_alpha   90.00
_cell.angle_beta   90.00
_cell.angle_gamma   90.00
#
_symmetry.space_group_name_H-M   'P 1'
#
loop_
_entity.id
_entity.type
_entity.pdbx_description
1 polymer ?
#
loop_
_entity_poly.entity_id
_entity_poly.type
_entity_poly.pdbx_seq_one_letter_code
_entity_poly.pdbx_strand_id
1 'polypeptide(L)'
;MSDNNTPTSAATNASAAPEAPAGNGKRRRALTALAAVVIVAGGGWGVYEWLVASHYEDTDNAYVQGNVIQITPQIGGTVMAINADDTDFVKAGQPLVQLDPADAKVALEQAEAALAQAVRQVRTLYANNGSLAAQVTLRQSDIVKAQSDIAKAQDDLQRRRALSGNGAVSKEELNHAETALDNAKSQLAAAQAGVVAAREALASNQSLTEGTSVAQHPSVLAAAAKVREAYLATQRVALPAPVDGYVAKRTVQLGQRVAAGTPMMSIVPLNQLWVDANFKEVQLRNIRIDQPVKLTADVYGKKVEYIGKVAGLGVGTGSAFALLPAQNATGNWIKVVQRVPVRIALDPEQLKANPLRIGLSMDAEIDISQKSGKMLADAPRATAMSQTQVYSKLDQGADAEVDRIVAANIGRGGPAGSVAPATGRSATPAANAGTAAQAASQSHPG
;
A
#
# COMPACT_ATOMS: atom_id res chain seq x y z
N MET A 1 -61.71 -91.78 -1.07
CA MET A 1 -62.41 -90.48 -0.94
C MET A 1 -61.86 -89.57 -2.05
N SER A 2 -62.08 -89.84 -3.33
CA SER A 2 -63.30 -90.25 -4.07
C SER A 2 -64.05 -89.06 -4.65
N ASP A 3 -64.52 -89.03 -5.89
CA ASP A 3 -64.22 -89.77 -7.15
C ASP A 3 -64.71 -88.81 -8.30
N ASN A 4 -64.58 -88.99 -9.62
CA ASN A 4 -64.27 -90.09 -10.54
C ASN A 4 -63.62 -89.45 -11.83
N ASN A 5 -63.46 -89.98 -13.05
CA ASN A 5 -63.82 -91.23 -13.75
C ASN A 5 -62.83 -91.53 -14.91
N THR A 6 -63.09 -92.60 -15.67
CA THR A 6 -62.38 -93.10 -16.87
C THR A 6 -63.30 -93.12 -18.12
N PRO A 7 -62.94 -93.71 -19.28
CA PRO A 7 -61.69 -93.72 -20.08
C PRO A 7 -61.94 -93.38 -21.58
N THR A 8 -60.94 -93.54 -22.47
CA THR A 8 -61.05 -94.23 -23.79
C THR A 8 -59.64 -94.60 -24.33
N SER A 9 -59.55 -95.58 -25.23
CA SER A 9 -58.36 -96.40 -25.50
C SER A 9 -57.36 -95.92 -26.56
N ALA A 10 -56.17 -96.52 -26.46
CA ALA A 10 -54.97 -96.41 -27.28
C ALA A 10 -55.12 -96.57 -28.81
N ALA A 11 -54.13 -96.00 -29.52
CA ALA A 11 -53.59 -96.54 -30.78
C ALA A 11 -52.07 -96.26 -30.83
N THR A 12 -51.28 -97.17 -31.44
CA THR A 12 -49.81 -97.07 -31.52
C THR A 12 -49.37 -97.02 -32.98
N ASN A 13 -48.41 -96.14 -33.31
CA ASN A 13 -47.38 -96.38 -34.33
C ASN A 13 -46.23 -95.36 -34.23
N ALA A 14 -45.11 -95.64 -34.88
CA ALA A 14 -43.80 -95.05 -34.56
C ALA A 14 -43.20 -94.12 -35.63
N SER A 15 -42.02 -93.59 -35.32
CA SER A 15 -41.06 -92.87 -36.18
C SER A 15 -41.28 -91.37 -36.42
N ALA A 16 -40.49 -90.54 -35.72
CA ALA A 16 -39.51 -89.61 -36.33
C ALA A 16 -38.74 -88.85 -35.22
N ALA A 17 -37.42 -88.69 -35.38
CA ALA A 17 -36.65 -87.76 -34.53
C ALA A 17 -36.67 -86.36 -35.17
N PRO A 18 -36.89 -85.26 -34.41
CA PRO A 18 -36.84 -83.91 -34.95
C PRO A 18 -35.44 -83.56 -35.46
N GLU A 19 -35.31 -83.27 -36.75
CA GLU A 19 -34.06 -82.94 -37.41
C GLU A 19 -33.56 -81.54 -36.99
N ALA A 20 -32.28 -81.40 -36.68
CA ALA A 20 -31.70 -80.12 -36.29
C ALA A 20 -31.64 -79.15 -37.50
N PRO A 21 -32.17 -77.92 -37.40
CA PRO A 21 -32.34 -77.04 -38.55
C PRO A 21 -30.99 -76.67 -39.19
N ALA A 22 -30.85 -76.97 -40.49
CA ALA A 22 -29.60 -76.84 -41.23
C ALA A 22 -28.98 -75.43 -41.12
N GLY A 23 -27.73 -75.38 -40.65
CA GLY A 23 -27.02 -74.15 -40.33
C GLY A 23 -26.78 -73.25 -41.55
N ASN A 24 -27.65 -72.26 -41.74
CA ASN A 24 -27.69 -71.42 -42.94
C ASN A 24 -26.38 -70.61 -43.13
N GLY A 25 -25.48 -71.11 -43.98
CA GLY A 25 -24.08 -70.69 -44.05
C GLY A 25 -23.86 -69.21 -44.39
N LYS A 26 -24.79 -68.59 -45.15
CA LYS A 26 -24.79 -67.15 -45.42
C LYS A 26 -24.99 -66.34 -44.13
N ARG A 27 -25.91 -66.75 -43.25
CA ARG A 27 -26.14 -66.12 -41.93
C ARG A 27 -24.91 -66.28 -41.03
N ARG A 28 -24.26 -67.46 -41.02
CA ARG A 28 -23.03 -67.68 -40.25
C ARG A 28 -21.88 -66.78 -40.73
N ARG A 29 -21.67 -66.65 -42.05
CA ARG A 29 -20.67 -65.74 -42.63
C ARG A 29 -20.96 -64.26 -42.34
N ALA A 30 -22.22 -63.83 -42.43
CA ALA A 30 -22.63 -62.47 -42.09
C ALA A 30 -22.40 -62.15 -40.61
N LEU A 31 -22.72 -63.09 -39.70
CA LEU A 31 -22.46 -62.94 -38.26
C LEU A 31 -20.95 -62.90 -37.94
N THR A 32 -20.12 -63.70 -38.61
CA THR A 32 -18.65 -63.61 -38.42
C THR A 32 -18.07 -62.31 -38.97
N ALA A 33 -18.61 -61.79 -40.08
CA ALA A 33 -18.19 -60.49 -40.62
C ALA A 33 -18.60 -59.34 -39.67
N LEU A 34 -19.83 -59.37 -39.14
CA LEU A 34 -20.30 -58.40 -38.14
C LEU A 34 -19.46 -58.47 -36.86
N ALA A 35 -19.15 -59.67 -36.36
CA ALA A 35 -18.29 -59.85 -35.20
C ALA A 35 -16.87 -59.32 -35.44
N ALA A 36 -16.29 -59.54 -36.63
CA ALA A 36 -15.01 -58.96 -37.00
C ALA A 36 -15.04 -57.43 -37.06
N VAL A 37 -16.10 -56.83 -37.62
CA VAL A 37 -16.30 -55.37 -37.63
C VAL A 37 -16.44 -54.81 -36.20
N VAL A 38 -17.19 -55.49 -35.31
CA VAL A 38 -17.32 -55.09 -33.91
C VAL A 38 -16.00 -55.21 -33.15
N ILE A 39 -15.20 -56.25 -33.40
CA ILE A 39 -13.86 -56.41 -32.81
C ILE A 39 -12.89 -55.34 -33.32
N VAL A 40 -12.91 -55.00 -34.62
CA VAL A 40 -12.06 -53.94 -35.18
C VAL A 40 -12.49 -52.56 -34.68
N ALA A 41 -13.81 -52.28 -34.61
CA ALA A 41 -14.32 -51.02 -34.08
C ALA A 41 -14.06 -50.88 -32.57
N GLY A 42 -14.30 -51.93 -31.78
CA GLY A 42 -14.02 -51.95 -30.34
C GLY A 42 -12.53 -51.92 -30.01
N GLY A 43 -11.69 -52.57 -30.83
CA GLY A 43 -10.23 -52.47 -30.74
C GLY A 43 -9.72 -51.08 -31.10
N GLY A 44 -10.25 -50.47 -32.17
CA GLY A 44 -9.96 -49.09 -32.56
C GLY A 44 -10.38 -48.08 -31.48
N TRP A 45 -11.57 -48.25 -30.90
CA TRP A 45 -12.03 -47.48 -29.75
C TRP A 45 -11.08 -47.67 -28.55
N GLY A 46 -10.77 -48.91 -28.16
CA GLY A 46 -9.88 -49.17 -27.01
C GLY A 46 -8.47 -48.61 -27.18
N VAL A 47 -7.92 -48.62 -28.40
CA VAL A 47 -6.65 -47.97 -28.74
C VAL A 47 -6.76 -46.44 -28.70
N TYR A 48 -7.87 -45.86 -29.17
CA TYR A 48 -8.12 -44.41 -29.10
C TYR A 48 -8.29 -43.93 -27.65
N GLU A 49 -9.03 -44.64 -26.82
CA GLU A 49 -9.16 -44.35 -25.38
C GLU A 49 -7.80 -44.37 -24.68
N TRP A 50 -7.03 -45.42 -24.94
CA TRP A 50 -5.73 -45.61 -24.30
C TRP A 50 -4.69 -44.58 -24.76
N LEU A 51 -4.61 -44.28 -26.06
CA LEU A 51 -3.63 -43.34 -26.61
C LEU A 51 -4.03 -41.87 -26.51
N VAL A 52 -5.32 -41.53 -26.58
CA VAL A 52 -5.79 -40.13 -26.68
C VAL A 52 -6.60 -39.73 -25.45
N ALA A 53 -7.78 -40.31 -25.21
CA ALA A 53 -8.67 -39.82 -24.16
C ALA A 53 -8.09 -39.98 -22.74
N SER A 54 -7.29 -41.01 -22.46
CA SER A 54 -6.65 -41.19 -21.14
C SER A 54 -5.58 -40.14 -20.76
N HIS A 55 -5.29 -39.20 -21.68
CA HIS A 55 -4.34 -38.11 -21.49
C HIS A 55 -4.99 -36.74 -21.24
N TYR A 56 -6.33 -36.64 -21.24
CA TYR A 56 -7.05 -35.39 -20.99
C TYR A 56 -8.08 -35.53 -19.88
N GLU A 57 -8.33 -34.43 -19.16
CA GLU A 57 -9.42 -34.30 -18.19
C GLU A 57 -10.22 -33.04 -18.50
N ASP A 58 -11.52 -33.19 -18.74
CA ASP A 58 -12.44 -32.11 -19.12
C ASP A 58 -13.34 -31.64 -17.97
N THR A 59 -13.81 -30.39 -18.06
CA THR A 59 -14.95 -29.88 -17.29
C THR A 59 -15.66 -28.72 -17.99
N ASP A 60 -17.00 -28.83 -18.02
CA ASP A 60 -18.00 -27.80 -18.33
C ASP A 60 -18.06 -26.67 -17.28
N ASN A 61 -17.74 -27.01 -16.03
CA ASN A 61 -17.89 -26.15 -14.87
C ASN A 61 -16.62 -25.31 -14.62
N ALA A 62 -16.29 -24.41 -15.54
CA ALA A 62 -15.21 -23.45 -15.36
C ALA A 62 -15.69 -22.00 -15.54
N TYR A 63 -15.19 -21.09 -14.70
CA TYR A 63 -15.63 -19.68 -14.71
C TYR A 63 -14.45 -18.72 -14.73
N VAL A 64 -14.56 -17.68 -15.56
CA VAL A 64 -13.61 -16.56 -15.59
C VAL A 64 -13.70 -15.77 -14.29
N GLN A 65 -12.54 -15.54 -13.67
CA GLN A 65 -12.37 -14.85 -12.41
C GLN A 65 -11.27 -13.79 -12.54
N GLY A 66 -11.26 -12.81 -11.64
CA GLY A 66 -10.35 -11.67 -11.72
C GLY A 66 -10.33 -10.86 -10.43
N ASN A 67 -9.31 -10.00 -10.29
CA ASN A 67 -9.18 -9.11 -9.14
C ASN A 67 -10.22 -7.98 -9.23
N VAL A 68 -11.24 -7.99 -8.36
CA VAL A 68 -12.20 -6.88 -8.24
C VAL A 68 -11.66 -5.86 -7.24
N ILE A 69 -11.03 -4.80 -7.75
CA ILE A 69 -10.34 -3.80 -6.95
C ILE A 69 -11.35 -2.73 -6.53
N GLN A 70 -11.75 -2.72 -5.26
CA GLN A 70 -12.67 -1.73 -4.71
C GLN A 70 -11.96 -0.40 -4.45
N ILE A 71 -12.61 0.69 -4.84
CA ILE A 71 -12.15 2.07 -4.64
C ILE A 71 -12.93 2.66 -3.46
N THR A 72 -12.21 2.98 -2.40
CA THR A 72 -12.72 3.53 -1.13
C THR A 72 -12.00 4.84 -0.81
N PRO A 73 -12.67 5.83 -0.21
CA PRO A 73 -12.03 7.08 0.17
C PRO A 73 -11.26 6.91 1.49
N GLN A 74 -10.10 7.58 1.61
CA GLN A 74 -9.31 7.57 2.85
C GLN A 74 -9.79 8.61 3.87
N ILE A 75 -10.64 9.55 3.44
CA ILE A 75 -11.25 10.61 4.26
C ILE A 75 -12.77 10.64 4.02
N GLY A 76 -13.53 11.23 4.93
CA GLY A 76 -14.94 11.55 4.67
C GLY A 76 -15.07 12.82 3.82
N GLY A 77 -16.15 12.95 3.05
CA GLY A 77 -16.39 14.14 2.22
C GLY A 77 -17.68 14.05 1.38
N THR A 78 -18.06 15.17 0.77
CA THR A 78 -19.17 15.22 -0.21
C THR A 78 -18.64 15.03 -1.62
N VAL A 79 -19.33 14.28 -2.47
CA VAL A 79 -18.90 13.98 -3.85
C VAL A 79 -19.22 15.15 -4.78
N MET A 80 -18.19 15.78 -5.34
CA MET A 80 -18.30 16.91 -6.27
C MET A 80 -18.23 16.52 -7.75
N ALA A 81 -17.51 15.45 -8.10
CA ALA A 81 -17.47 14.94 -9.47
C ALA A 81 -17.26 13.42 -9.53
N ILE A 82 -17.76 12.83 -10.61
CA ILE A 82 -17.60 11.42 -10.99
C ILE A 82 -17.12 11.47 -12.45
N ASN A 83 -15.91 10.95 -12.69
CA ASN A 83 -15.17 11.12 -13.94
C ASN A 83 -15.08 9.82 -14.77
N ALA A 84 -15.73 8.75 -14.29
CA ALA A 84 -15.88 7.48 -14.96
C ALA A 84 -17.18 6.82 -14.44
N ASP A 85 -17.92 6.17 -15.32
CA ASP A 85 -19.13 5.40 -15.02
C ASP A 85 -18.97 3.92 -15.38
N ASP A 86 -19.99 3.11 -15.14
CA ASP A 86 -19.97 1.68 -15.46
C ASP A 86 -19.63 1.42 -16.94
N THR A 87 -18.75 0.43 -17.17
CA THR A 87 -18.14 0.05 -18.46
C THR A 87 -17.02 0.94 -19.00
N ASP A 88 -16.70 2.08 -18.39
CA ASP A 88 -15.57 2.91 -18.84
C ASP A 88 -14.21 2.22 -18.62
N PHE A 89 -13.28 2.45 -19.56
CA PHE A 89 -11.86 2.11 -19.38
C PHE A 89 -11.11 3.26 -18.71
N VAL A 90 -10.37 2.95 -17.66
CA VAL A 90 -9.62 3.92 -16.84
C VAL A 90 -8.15 3.53 -16.70
N LYS A 91 -7.28 4.53 -16.65
CA LYS A 91 -5.82 4.35 -16.53
C LYS A 91 -5.32 4.59 -15.11
N ALA A 92 -4.26 3.92 -14.69
CA ALA A 92 -3.62 4.12 -13.40
C ALA A 92 -3.25 5.61 -13.20
N GLY A 93 -3.69 6.19 -12.08
CA GLY A 93 -3.54 7.61 -11.77
C GLY A 93 -4.67 8.53 -12.27
N GLN A 94 -5.59 8.05 -13.12
CA GLN A 94 -6.74 8.84 -13.57
C GLN A 94 -7.70 9.09 -12.38
N PRO A 95 -8.08 10.35 -12.08
CA PRO A 95 -9.01 10.65 -10.99
C PRO A 95 -10.42 10.19 -11.35
N LEU A 96 -11.01 9.32 -10.55
CA LEU A 96 -12.31 8.67 -10.79
C LEU A 96 -13.46 9.39 -10.07
N VAL A 97 -13.21 9.78 -8.81
CA VAL A 97 -14.15 10.47 -7.94
C VAL A 97 -13.41 11.64 -7.30
N GLN A 98 -14.04 12.80 -7.31
CA GLN A 98 -13.55 14.01 -6.65
C GLN A 98 -14.48 14.34 -5.49
N LEU A 99 -13.94 14.36 -4.27
CA LEU A 99 -14.65 14.88 -3.11
C LEU A 99 -14.50 16.41 -3.03
N ASP A 100 -15.22 17.04 -2.10
CA ASP A 100 -15.11 18.44 -1.75
C ASP A 100 -13.82 18.73 -0.96
N PRO A 101 -12.90 19.58 -1.46
CA PRO A 101 -11.68 19.93 -0.77
C PRO A 101 -11.84 21.01 0.31
N ALA A 102 -13.02 21.63 0.49
CA ALA A 102 -13.19 22.78 1.38
C ALA A 102 -12.78 22.48 2.83
N ASP A 103 -13.34 21.42 3.43
CA ASP A 103 -13.01 20.98 4.80
C ASP A 103 -11.48 20.74 4.96
N ALA A 104 -10.84 20.13 3.95
CA ALA A 104 -9.42 19.78 3.97
C ALA A 104 -8.49 21.00 3.77
N LYS A 105 -8.89 21.97 2.93
CA LYS A 105 -8.15 23.22 2.71
C LYS A 105 -8.14 24.09 3.96
N VAL A 106 -9.31 24.26 4.59
CA VAL A 106 -9.41 25.02 5.85
C VAL A 106 -8.59 24.35 6.96
N ALA A 107 -8.58 23.01 7.04
CA ALA A 107 -7.72 22.28 7.97
C ALA A 107 -6.22 22.48 7.69
N LEU A 108 -5.81 22.57 6.41
CA LEU A 108 -4.43 22.88 6.03
C LEU A 108 -4.07 24.32 6.42
N GLU A 109 -4.85 25.32 6.03
CA GLU A 109 -4.63 26.74 6.38
C GLU A 109 -4.51 26.95 7.91
N GLN A 110 -5.33 26.26 8.71
CA GLN A 110 -5.23 26.26 10.17
C GLN A 110 -3.93 25.62 10.68
N ALA A 111 -3.51 24.49 10.09
CA ALA A 111 -2.24 23.83 10.45
C ALA A 111 -1.02 24.67 10.05
N GLU A 112 -1.03 25.32 8.88
CA GLU A 112 0.03 26.24 8.44
C GLU A 112 0.17 27.43 9.40
N ALA A 113 -0.96 28.03 9.79
CA ALA A 113 -1.00 29.12 10.76
C ALA A 113 -0.48 28.68 12.14
N ALA A 114 -0.84 27.47 12.59
CA ALA A 114 -0.36 26.89 13.85
C ALA A 114 1.16 26.61 13.82
N LEU A 115 1.70 26.08 12.72
CA LEU A 115 3.15 25.90 12.54
C LEU A 115 3.88 27.25 12.55
N ALA A 116 3.36 28.23 11.81
CA ALA A 116 3.92 29.58 11.79
C ALA A 116 3.91 30.23 13.18
N GLN A 117 2.86 30.02 13.98
CA GLN A 117 2.81 30.43 15.39
C GLN A 117 3.82 29.69 16.26
N ALA A 118 3.91 28.36 16.15
CA ALA A 118 4.85 27.54 16.93
C ALA A 118 6.31 27.96 16.69
N VAL A 119 6.71 28.17 15.43
CA VAL A 119 8.06 28.66 15.08
C VAL A 119 8.33 30.03 15.72
N ARG A 120 7.38 30.97 15.63
CA ARG A 120 7.53 32.30 16.27
C ARG A 120 7.61 32.21 17.80
N GLN A 121 6.83 31.34 18.42
CA GLN A 121 6.85 31.14 19.88
C GLN A 121 8.18 30.55 20.36
N VAL A 122 8.73 29.56 19.63
CA VAL A 122 10.06 29.00 19.93
C VAL A 122 11.17 30.05 19.73
N ARG A 123 11.09 30.89 18.69
CA ARG A 123 12.03 32.02 18.54
C ARG A 123 12.02 32.96 19.74
N THR A 124 10.86 33.21 20.36
CA THR A 124 10.79 34.01 21.59
C THR A 124 11.52 33.33 22.75
N LEU A 125 11.43 32.00 22.90
CA LEU A 125 12.22 31.27 23.91
C LEU A 125 13.73 31.44 23.68
N TYR A 126 14.20 31.31 22.44
CA TYR A 126 15.60 31.49 22.09
C TYR A 126 16.08 32.95 22.26
N ALA A 127 15.21 33.93 22.02
CA ALA A 127 15.51 35.35 22.26
C ALA A 127 15.56 35.69 23.77
N ASN A 128 14.73 35.05 24.59
CA ASN A 128 14.71 35.24 26.03
C ASN A 128 16.03 34.83 26.69
N ASN A 129 16.72 33.78 26.21
CA ASN A 129 18.07 33.42 26.66
C ASN A 129 19.05 34.61 26.57
N GLY A 130 19.01 35.39 25.49
CA GLY A 130 19.86 36.57 25.32
C GLY A 130 19.51 37.70 26.30
N SER A 131 18.21 37.91 26.56
CA SER A 131 17.72 38.89 27.54
C SER A 131 18.13 38.51 28.98
N LEU A 132 17.99 37.23 29.33
CA LEU A 132 18.35 36.69 30.63
C LEU A 132 19.88 36.67 30.85
N ALA A 133 20.66 36.37 29.81
CA ALA A 133 22.13 36.49 29.86
C ALA A 133 22.57 37.95 30.10
N ALA A 134 21.94 38.92 29.44
CA ALA A 134 22.19 40.35 29.71
C ALA A 134 21.77 40.75 31.14
N GLN A 135 20.69 40.18 31.68
CA GLN A 135 20.27 40.40 33.06
C GLN A 135 21.28 39.80 34.07
N VAL A 136 21.84 38.62 33.81
CA VAL A 136 22.95 38.05 34.61
C VAL A 136 24.17 38.97 34.57
N THR A 137 24.54 39.52 33.41
CA THR A 137 25.65 40.49 33.28
C THR A 137 25.39 41.78 34.07
N LEU A 138 24.16 42.29 34.07
CA LEU A 138 23.76 43.44 34.88
C LEU A 138 23.90 43.14 36.39
N ARG A 139 23.40 41.99 36.87
CA ARG A 139 23.56 41.58 38.27
C ARG A 139 25.02 41.33 38.66
N GLN A 140 25.83 40.83 37.73
CA GLN A 140 27.27 40.67 37.96
C GLN A 140 27.98 42.03 38.14
N SER A 141 27.43 43.10 37.55
CA SER A 141 27.90 44.47 37.72
C SER A 141 27.47 45.08 39.07
N ASP A 142 26.27 44.74 39.57
CA ASP A 142 25.82 45.10 40.93
C ASP A 142 26.80 44.58 42.01
N ILE A 143 27.37 43.38 41.82
CA ILE A 143 28.42 42.83 42.71
C ILE A 143 29.69 43.69 42.70
N VAL A 144 30.19 44.09 41.54
CA VAL A 144 31.42 44.91 41.42
C VAL A 144 31.23 46.28 42.08
N LYS A 145 30.03 46.86 41.95
CA LYS A 145 29.65 48.07 42.69
C LYS A 145 29.68 47.83 44.21
N ALA A 146 28.99 46.80 44.70
CA ALA A 146 28.94 46.51 46.13
C ALA A 146 30.32 46.20 46.74
N GLN A 147 31.21 45.53 46.01
CA GLN A 147 32.62 45.35 46.39
C GLN A 147 33.37 46.68 46.50
N SER A 148 33.15 47.59 45.54
CA SER A 148 33.74 48.93 45.55
C SER A 148 33.25 49.79 46.71
N ASP A 149 31.99 49.64 47.12
CA ASP A 149 31.40 50.37 48.24
C ASP A 149 31.84 49.78 49.60
N ILE A 150 32.05 48.46 49.70
CA ILE A 150 32.73 47.82 50.85
C ILE A 150 34.15 48.35 51.00
N ALA A 151 34.94 48.43 49.92
CA ALA A 151 36.33 48.88 49.99
C ALA A 151 36.44 50.30 50.56
N LYS A 152 35.54 51.23 50.15
CA LYS A 152 35.44 52.58 50.73
C LYS A 152 35.10 52.54 52.23
N ALA A 153 34.09 51.76 52.61
CA ALA A 153 33.64 51.66 54.00
C ALA A 153 34.72 51.04 54.93
N GLN A 154 35.53 50.09 54.42
CA GLN A 154 36.68 49.55 55.12
C GLN A 154 37.78 50.59 55.34
N ASP A 155 38.12 51.34 54.29
CA ASP A 155 39.14 52.39 54.29
C ASP A 155 38.76 53.57 55.22
N ASP A 156 37.50 54.02 55.19
CA ASP A 156 36.97 55.01 56.13
C ASP A 156 36.97 54.51 57.58
N LEU A 157 36.55 53.27 57.83
CA LEU A 157 36.60 52.67 59.16
C LEU A 157 38.04 52.56 59.67
N GLN A 158 38.99 52.19 58.81
CA GLN A 158 40.41 52.10 59.16
C GLN A 158 41.01 53.47 59.49
N ARG A 159 40.72 54.52 58.70
CA ARG A 159 41.08 55.91 59.01
C ARG A 159 40.55 56.34 60.38
N ARG A 160 39.26 56.12 60.63
CA ARG A 160 38.58 56.56 61.85
C ARG A 160 39.10 55.82 63.10
N ARG A 161 39.33 54.51 63.00
CA ARG A 161 39.94 53.71 64.08
C ARG A 161 41.36 54.18 64.41
N ALA A 162 42.19 54.50 63.41
CA ALA A 162 43.54 55.01 63.63
C ALA A 162 43.57 56.35 64.39
N LEU A 163 42.58 57.22 64.16
CA LEU A 163 42.47 58.52 64.83
C LEU A 163 41.88 58.44 66.25
N SER A 164 41.24 57.32 66.63
CA SER A 164 40.59 57.15 67.93
C SER A 164 41.56 57.22 69.12
N GLY A 165 42.82 56.83 68.94
CA GLY A 165 43.82 56.83 70.02
C GLY A 165 44.18 58.23 70.54
N ASN A 166 43.97 59.26 69.72
CA ASN A 166 44.29 60.65 70.05
C ASN A 166 43.05 61.46 70.51
N GLY A 167 41.91 60.79 70.76
CA GLY A 167 40.65 61.45 71.16
C GLY A 167 39.95 62.24 70.05
N ALA A 168 40.44 62.17 68.80
CA ALA A 168 39.95 62.99 67.69
C ALA A 168 38.65 62.47 67.02
N VAL A 169 38.12 61.33 67.46
CA VAL A 169 36.90 60.68 66.92
C VAL A 169 36.07 60.13 68.08
N SER A 170 34.74 60.32 68.03
CA SER A 170 33.83 59.80 69.05
C SER A 170 33.55 58.30 68.88
N LYS A 171 33.11 57.62 69.94
CA LYS A 171 32.64 56.22 69.85
C LYS A 171 31.43 56.06 68.94
N GLU A 172 30.55 57.06 68.90
CA GLU A 172 29.37 57.10 68.04
C GLU A 172 29.76 57.12 66.54
N GLU A 173 30.76 57.93 66.18
CA GLU A 173 31.27 58.03 64.81
C GLU A 173 32.00 56.75 64.35
N LEU A 174 32.64 56.02 65.28
CA LEU A 174 33.15 54.67 65.02
C LEU A 174 32.02 53.68 64.80
N ASN A 175 31.01 53.65 65.69
CA ASN A 175 29.85 52.78 65.56
C ASN A 175 29.09 53.01 64.23
N HIS A 176 28.99 54.27 63.78
CA HIS A 176 28.42 54.61 62.47
C HIS A 176 29.26 54.07 61.31
N ALA A 177 30.59 54.16 61.36
CA ALA A 177 31.47 53.59 60.33
C ALA A 177 31.42 52.05 60.30
N GLU A 178 31.30 51.39 61.45
CA GLU A 178 31.12 49.94 61.53
C GLU A 178 29.75 49.52 60.96
N THR A 179 28.69 50.23 61.33
CA THR A 179 27.34 50.02 60.77
C THR A 179 27.30 50.25 59.25
N ALA A 180 28.00 51.26 58.73
CA ALA A 180 28.10 51.52 57.30
C ALA A 180 28.80 50.37 56.55
N LEU A 181 29.87 49.81 57.12
CA LEU A 181 30.55 48.65 56.58
C LEU A 181 29.66 47.39 56.58
N ASP A 182 28.92 47.14 57.66
CA ASP A 182 28.05 45.96 57.75
C ASP A 182 26.80 46.08 56.85
N ASN A 183 26.30 47.29 56.64
CA ASN A 183 25.32 47.59 55.58
C ASN A 183 25.90 47.29 54.19
N ALA A 184 27.14 47.69 53.90
CA ALA A 184 27.80 47.42 52.62
C ALA A 184 28.04 45.92 52.38
N LYS A 185 28.43 45.15 53.41
CA LYS A 185 28.49 43.67 53.37
C LYS A 185 27.13 43.05 53.06
N SER A 186 26.08 43.55 53.71
CA SER A 186 24.70 43.08 53.49
C SER A 186 24.22 43.38 52.06
N GLN A 187 24.59 44.53 51.51
CA GLN A 187 24.32 44.89 50.11
C GLN A 187 25.05 43.96 49.11
N LEU A 188 26.29 43.54 49.40
CA LEU A 188 27.00 42.54 48.60
C LEU A 188 26.32 41.17 48.67
N ALA A 189 25.90 40.71 49.85
CA ALA A 189 25.18 39.45 49.99
C ALA A 189 23.86 39.44 49.20
N ALA A 190 23.12 40.56 49.22
CA ALA A 190 21.93 40.75 48.40
C ALA A 190 22.24 40.75 46.88
N ALA A 191 23.32 41.39 46.44
CA ALA A 191 23.76 41.38 45.04
C ALA A 191 24.19 39.97 44.59
N GLN A 192 24.87 39.21 45.45
CA GLN A 192 25.24 37.81 45.21
C GLN A 192 23.99 36.92 45.04
N ALA A 193 23.02 37.02 45.95
CA ALA A 193 21.74 36.33 45.80
C ALA A 193 20.99 36.73 44.51
N GLY A 194 21.06 38.01 44.13
CA GLY A 194 20.50 38.52 42.86
C GLY A 194 21.15 37.93 41.61
N VAL A 195 22.47 37.68 41.63
CA VAL A 195 23.16 36.95 40.54
C VAL A 195 22.73 35.49 40.48
N VAL A 196 22.63 34.80 41.62
CA VAL A 196 22.16 33.40 41.67
C VAL A 196 20.74 33.31 41.08
N ALA A 197 19.81 34.13 41.55
CA ALA A 197 18.43 34.13 41.03
C ALA A 197 18.35 34.42 39.53
N ALA A 198 19.18 35.32 39.00
CA ALA A 198 19.25 35.58 37.56
C ALA A 198 19.84 34.39 36.75
N ARG A 199 20.80 33.65 37.33
CA ARG A 199 21.38 32.45 36.70
C ARG A 199 20.38 31.30 36.68
N GLU A 200 19.63 31.07 37.76
CA GLU A 200 18.57 30.05 37.78
C GLU A 200 17.45 30.36 36.78
N ALA A 201 17.07 31.65 36.63
CA ALA A 201 16.11 32.08 35.62
C ALA A 201 16.61 31.84 34.18
N LEU A 202 17.90 32.10 33.92
CA LEU A 202 18.55 31.79 32.64
C LEU A 202 18.59 30.27 32.39
N ALA A 203 19.08 29.47 33.33
CA ALA A 203 19.19 28.01 33.20
C ALA A 203 17.82 27.34 32.98
N SER A 204 16.79 27.81 33.69
CA SER A 204 15.40 27.39 33.49
C SER A 204 14.92 27.67 32.05
N ASN A 205 15.21 28.83 31.49
CA ASN A 205 14.85 29.13 30.09
C ASN A 205 15.72 28.35 29.08
N GLN A 206 17.01 28.16 29.36
CA GLN A 206 17.92 27.35 28.53
C GLN A 206 17.43 25.90 28.42
N SER A 207 16.92 25.30 29.50
CA SER A 207 16.35 23.94 29.48
C SER A 207 15.20 23.73 28.48
N LEU A 208 14.54 24.81 28.04
CA LEU A 208 13.49 24.80 27.02
C LEU A 208 14.02 25.00 25.58
N THR A 209 15.35 25.06 25.41
CA THR A 209 16.00 25.41 24.14
C THR A 209 17.27 24.60 23.83
N GLU A 210 17.94 24.06 24.86
CA GLU A 210 19.12 23.21 24.72
C GLU A 210 18.88 21.95 23.87
N GLY A 211 19.95 21.40 23.30
CA GLY A 211 19.91 20.18 22.48
C GLY A 211 19.13 20.28 21.16
N THR A 212 18.55 21.43 20.82
CA THR A 212 17.69 21.61 19.64
C THR A 212 18.10 22.83 18.81
N SER A 213 17.43 22.99 17.67
CA SER A 213 17.36 24.25 16.92
C SER A 213 15.89 24.67 16.80
N VAL A 214 15.61 25.93 16.47
CA VAL A 214 14.23 26.43 16.31
C VAL A 214 13.39 25.56 15.35
N ALA A 215 14.00 25.05 14.27
CA ALA A 215 13.34 24.17 13.31
C ALA A 215 13.10 22.74 13.84
N GLN A 216 13.97 22.25 14.72
CA GLN A 216 13.94 20.89 15.28
C GLN A 216 13.30 20.82 16.68
N HIS A 217 12.82 21.96 17.21
CA HIS A 217 12.20 22.01 18.52
C HIS A 217 10.89 21.18 18.55
N PRO A 218 10.61 20.37 19.60
CA PRO A 218 9.49 19.42 19.59
C PRO A 218 8.12 20.00 19.24
N SER A 219 7.81 21.24 19.68
CA SER A 219 6.55 21.90 19.33
C SER A 219 6.43 22.29 17.86
N VAL A 220 7.56 22.62 17.20
CA VAL A 220 7.61 22.90 15.76
C VAL A 220 7.49 21.62 14.97
N LEU A 221 8.16 20.54 15.40
CA LEU A 221 8.02 19.21 14.78
C LEU A 221 6.58 18.67 14.91
N ALA A 222 5.92 18.86 16.04
CA ALA A 222 4.52 18.47 16.25
C ALA A 222 3.55 19.27 15.36
N ALA A 223 3.72 20.59 15.25
CA ALA A 223 2.92 21.42 14.35
C ALA A 223 3.18 21.09 12.87
N ALA A 224 4.43 20.77 12.52
CA ALA A 224 4.82 20.34 11.19
C ALA A 224 4.22 18.96 10.82
N ALA A 225 4.09 18.04 11.78
CA ALA A 225 3.36 16.80 11.57
C ALA A 225 1.87 17.06 11.26
N LYS A 226 1.25 18.07 11.89
CA LYS A 226 -0.13 18.48 11.58
C LYS A 226 -0.28 19.14 10.21
N VAL A 227 0.70 19.93 9.75
CA VAL A 227 0.73 20.42 8.35
C VAL A 227 0.80 19.24 7.38
N ARG A 228 1.66 18.24 7.63
CA ARG A 228 1.73 17.03 6.79
C ARG A 228 0.40 16.27 6.76
N GLU A 229 -0.22 16.06 7.91
CA GLU A 229 -1.52 15.36 8.02
C GLU A 229 -2.61 16.05 7.21
N ALA A 230 -2.73 17.38 7.31
CA ALA A 230 -3.69 18.18 6.57
C ALA A 230 -3.36 18.26 5.06
N TYR A 231 -2.09 18.40 4.69
CA TYR A 231 -1.64 18.37 3.30
C TYR A 231 -2.05 17.05 2.62
N LEU A 232 -1.74 15.92 3.26
CA LEU A 232 -2.16 14.60 2.76
C LEU A 232 -3.69 14.47 2.69
N ALA A 233 -4.43 15.09 3.60
CA ALA A 233 -5.89 15.15 3.50
C ALA A 233 -6.34 15.87 2.22
N THR A 234 -5.73 17.00 1.83
CA THR A 234 -6.07 17.70 0.56
C THR A 234 -5.80 16.85 -0.69
N GLN A 235 -4.75 16.01 -0.67
CA GLN A 235 -4.43 15.11 -1.79
C GLN A 235 -5.41 13.92 -1.86
N ARG A 236 -5.85 13.41 -0.69
CA ARG A 236 -6.83 12.31 -0.56
C ARG A 236 -8.27 12.66 -0.98
N VAL A 237 -8.54 13.92 -1.32
CA VAL A 237 -9.84 14.38 -1.85
C VAL A 237 -10.08 13.83 -3.26
N ALA A 238 -9.02 13.65 -4.05
CA ALA A 238 -9.08 12.99 -5.35
C ALA A 238 -8.83 11.49 -5.19
N LEU A 239 -9.69 10.64 -5.78
CA LEU A 239 -9.51 9.19 -5.79
C LEU A 239 -9.05 8.71 -7.18
N PRO A 240 -7.75 8.46 -7.38
CA PRO A 240 -7.25 7.92 -8.63
C PRO A 240 -7.44 6.40 -8.73
N ALA A 241 -7.51 5.90 -9.97
CA ALA A 241 -7.41 4.47 -10.25
C ALA A 241 -6.03 3.92 -9.82
N PRO A 242 -5.94 2.84 -9.03
CA PRO A 242 -4.66 2.24 -8.65
C PRO A 242 -3.99 1.44 -9.79
N VAL A 243 -4.77 0.96 -10.78
CA VAL A 243 -4.31 0.19 -11.95
C VAL A 243 -5.12 0.57 -13.19
N ASP A 244 -4.63 0.19 -14.38
CA ASP A 244 -5.42 0.21 -15.61
C ASP A 244 -6.53 -0.87 -15.54
N GLY A 245 -7.74 -0.57 -16.00
CA GLY A 245 -8.84 -1.54 -16.02
C GLY A 245 -10.18 -0.93 -16.43
N TYR A 246 -11.24 -1.71 -16.27
CA TYR A 246 -12.62 -1.27 -16.57
C TYR A 246 -13.42 -1.08 -15.29
N VAL A 247 -14.26 -0.05 -15.24
CA VAL A 247 -15.24 0.15 -14.15
C VAL A 247 -16.32 -0.93 -14.26
N ALA A 248 -16.38 -1.81 -13.28
CA ALA A 248 -17.30 -2.95 -13.25
C ALA A 248 -18.58 -2.68 -12.44
N LYS A 249 -18.52 -1.75 -11.48
CA LYS A 249 -19.67 -1.23 -10.73
C LYS A 249 -19.34 0.08 -10.02
N ARG A 250 -20.18 1.10 -10.20
CA ARG A 250 -20.24 2.33 -9.42
C ARG A 250 -21.40 2.26 -8.41
N THR A 251 -21.14 2.71 -7.18
CA THR A 251 -22.14 2.81 -6.11
C THR A 251 -22.34 4.23 -5.60
N VAL A 252 -21.37 5.12 -5.87
CA VAL A 252 -21.42 6.53 -5.45
C VAL A 252 -22.24 7.40 -6.41
N GLN A 253 -22.95 8.40 -5.88
CA GLN A 253 -23.69 9.42 -6.64
C GLN A 253 -23.19 10.84 -6.34
N LEU A 254 -23.43 11.76 -7.28
CA LEU A 254 -23.11 13.18 -7.14
C LEU A 254 -23.85 13.80 -5.93
N GLY A 255 -23.16 14.62 -5.14
CA GLY A 255 -23.72 15.24 -3.94
C GLY A 255 -23.88 14.31 -2.73
N GLN A 256 -23.60 13.01 -2.87
CA GLN A 256 -23.59 12.08 -1.74
C GLN A 256 -22.45 12.42 -0.77
N ARG A 257 -22.72 12.43 0.54
CA ARG A 257 -21.66 12.46 1.56
C ARG A 257 -21.28 11.02 1.94
N VAL A 258 -19.98 10.74 1.91
CA VAL A 258 -19.39 9.41 2.12
C VAL A 258 -18.43 9.42 3.31
N ALA A 259 -18.31 8.29 4.00
CA ALA A 259 -17.34 8.08 5.08
C ALA A 259 -16.10 7.35 4.55
N ALA A 260 -14.96 7.51 5.23
CA ALA A 260 -13.75 6.76 4.92
C ALA A 260 -14.01 5.25 4.90
N GLY A 261 -13.42 4.53 3.94
CA GLY A 261 -13.61 3.09 3.74
C GLY A 261 -14.90 2.69 2.99
N THR A 262 -15.83 3.61 2.70
CA THR A 262 -17.07 3.30 1.95
C THR A 262 -16.75 2.88 0.50
N PRO A 263 -17.20 1.71 0.00
CA PRO A 263 -17.01 1.33 -1.40
C PRO A 263 -17.81 2.23 -2.34
N MET A 264 -17.12 2.93 -3.25
CA MET A 264 -17.71 3.90 -4.19
C MET A 264 -17.70 3.40 -5.64
N MET A 265 -16.71 2.59 -6.01
CA MET A 265 -16.52 2.06 -7.36
C MET A 265 -15.70 0.75 -7.27
N SER A 266 -15.77 -0.10 -8.30
CA SER A 266 -14.86 -1.23 -8.48
C SER A 266 -14.27 -1.27 -9.89
N ILE A 267 -12.97 -1.60 -9.97
CA ILE A 267 -12.21 -1.72 -11.21
C ILE A 267 -11.80 -3.19 -11.39
N VAL A 268 -11.88 -3.69 -12.63
CA VAL A 268 -11.39 -5.02 -12.99
C VAL A 268 -10.34 -4.91 -14.10
N PRO A 269 -9.07 -5.32 -13.85
CA PRO A 269 -8.01 -5.36 -14.85
C PRO A 269 -8.15 -6.62 -15.72
N LEU A 270 -8.75 -6.48 -16.92
CA LEU A 270 -9.02 -7.61 -17.83
C LEU A 270 -7.75 -8.30 -18.40
N ASN A 271 -6.57 -7.73 -18.15
CA ASN A 271 -5.27 -8.34 -18.46
C ASN A 271 -4.72 -9.26 -17.35
N GLN A 272 -5.42 -9.39 -16.22
CA GLN A 272 -5.04 -10.23 -15.06
C GLN A 272 -6.21 -11.13 -14.64
N LEU A 273 -6.84 -11.77 -15.63
CA LEU A 273 -7.90 -12.77 -15.43
C LEU A 273 -7.31 -14.18 -15.33
N TRP A 274 -8.00 -15.04 -14.61
CA TRP A 274 -7.74 -16.47 -14.53
C TRP A 274 -9.06 -17.24 -14.68
N VAL A 275 -9.00 -18.56 -14.82
CA VAL A 275 -10.20 -19.42 -14.76
C VAL A 275 -10.08 -20.33 -13.55
N ASP A 276 -11.13 -20.39 -12.74
CA ASP A 276 -11.27 -21.40 -11.68
C ASP A 276 -12.21 -22.51 -12.21
N ALA A 277 -11.63 -23.67 -12.50
CA ALA A 277 -12.29 -24.81 -13.15
C ALA A 277 -12.55 -25.95 -12.16
N ASN A 278 -13.81 -26.36 -11.99
CA ASN A 278 -14.24 -27.20 -10.88
C ASN A 278 -14.25 -28.70 -11.25
N PHE A 279 -13.09 -29.34 -11.23
CA PHE A 279 -12.93 -30.77 -11.53
C PHE A 279 -13.52 -31.66 -10.43
N LYS A 280 -14.07 -32.83 -10.80
CA LYS A 280 -14.59 -33.83 -9.85
C LYS A 280 -13.43 -34.42 -9.04
N GLU A 281 -13.66 -34.78 -7.78
CA GLU A 281 -12.71 -35.42 -6.84
C GLU A 281 -11.81 -36.49 -7.50
N VAL A 282 -12.40 -37.32 -8.38
CA VAL A 282 -11.71 -38.42 -9.07
C VAL A 282 -10.71 -37.99 -10.16
N GLN A 283 -10.94 -36.84 -10.81
CA GLN A 283 -10.14 -36.31 -11.92
C GLN A 283 -8.82 -35.68 -11.43
N LEU A 284 -8.82 -35.17 -10.18
CA LEU A 284 -7.67 -34.52 -9.54
C LEU A 284 -6.42 -35.42 -9.42
N ARG A 285 -6.58 -36.74 -9.54
CA ARG A 285 -5.51 -37.75 -9.38
C ARG A 285 -4.27 -37.44 -10.20
N ASN A 286 -4.43 -37.01 -11.45
CA ASN A 286 -3.35 -36.76 -12.39
C ASN A 286 -3.07 -35.27 -12.66
N ILE A 287 -3.93 -34.37 -12.19
CA ILE A 287 -3.79 -32.92 -12.40
C ILE A 287 -2.63 -32.38 -11.54
N ARG A 288 -1.76 -31.57 -12.15
CA ARG A 288 -0.54 -30.99 -11.55
C ARG A 288 -0.37 -29.53 -11.96
N ILE A 289 0.37 -28.78 -11.16
CA ILE A 289 0.84 -27.43 -11.50
C ILE A 289 1.72 -27.49 -12.77
N ASP A 290 1.67 -26.40 -13.56
CA ASP A 290 2.33 -26.18 -14.85
C ASP A 290 1.85 -27.03 -16.05
N GLN A 291 0.89 -27.96 -15.86
CA GLN A 291 0.22 -28.63 -16.98
C GLN A 291 -0.47 -27.62 -17.91
N PRO A 292 -0.38 -27.78 -19.24
CA PRO A 292 -1.05 -26.91 -20.18
C PRO A 292 -2.56 -27.23 -20.23
N VAL A 293 -3.35 -26.19 -20.45
CA VAL A 293 -4.81 -26.25 -20.42
C VAL A 293 -5.36 -25.54 -21.64
N LYS A 294 -6.27 -26.20 -22.35
CA LYS A 294 -7.08 -25.60 -23.40
C LYS A 294 -8.41 -25.13 -22.79
N LEU A 295 -8.76 -23.88 -23.06
CA LEU A 295 -9.95 -23.22 -22.52
C LEU A 295 -10.78 -22.63 -23.66
N THR A 296 -12.08 -22.86 -23.70
CA THR A 296 -12.95 -22.37 -24.78
C THR A 296 -14.04 -21.44 -24.24
N ALA A 297 -14.23 -20.28 -24.88
CA ALA A 297 -15.36 -19.39 -24.60
C ALA A 297 -16.31 -19.26 -25.81
N ASP A 298 -17.62 -19.35 -25.54
CA ASP A 298 -18.69 -19.20 -26.54
C ASP A 298 -19.07 -17.75 -26.82
N VAL A 299 -18.65 -16.80 -25.98
CA VAL A 299 -19.13 -15.40 -25.95
C VAL A 299 -18.91 -14.62 -27.27
N TYR A 300 -18.03 -15.11 -28.15
CA TYR A 300 -17.74 -14.51 -29.46
C TYR A 300 -18.48 -15.17 -30.64
N GLY A 301 -19.38 -16.13 -30.40
CA GLY A 301 -20.18 -16.82 -31.43
C GLY A 301 -19.39 -17.78 -32.35
N LYS A 302 -18.07 -17.76 -32.26
CA LYS A 302 -17.14 -18.82 -32.68
C LYS A 302 -16.45 -19.32 -31.43
N LYS A 303 -16.07 -20.61 -31.40
CA LYS A 303 -15.21 -21.15 -30.32
C LYS A 303 -13.87 -20.41 -30.34
N VAL A 304 -13.65 -19.53 -29.37
CA VAL A 304 -12.35 -18.87 -29.17
C VAL A 304 -11.58 -19.69 -28.15
N GLU A 305 -10.47 -20.24 -28.60
CA GLU A 305 -9.59 -21.08 -27.81
C GLU A 305 -8.50 -20.22 -27.14
N TYR A 306 -8.35 -20.40 -25.83
CA TYR A 306 -7.32 -19.82 -25.00
C TYR A 306 -6.38 -20.92 -24.51
N ILE A 307 -5.10 -20.59 -24.42
CA ILE A 307 -4.05 -21.42 -23.86
C ILE A 307 -3.78 -20.91 -22.45
N GLY A 308 -3.85 -21.82 -21.48
CA GLY A 308 -3.53 -21.55 -20.09
C GLY A 308 -2.62 -22.61 -19.49
N LYS A 309 -2.30 -22.43 -18.21
CA LYS A 309 -1.56 -23.42 -17.40
C LYS A 309 -2.17 -23.54 -16.00
N VAL A 310 -2.14 -24.75 -15.44
CA VAL A 310 -2.56 -25.00 -14.05
C VAL A 310 -1.61 -24.25 -13.10
N ALA A 311 -2.12 -23.17 -12.49
CA ALA A 311 -1.37 -22.32 -11.56
C ALA A 311 -1.50 -22.78 -10.09
N GLY A 312 -2.47 -23.65 -9.78
CA GLY A 312 -2.66 -24.22 -8.46
C GLY A 312 -3.96 -25.01 -8.33
N LEU A 313 -4.00 -25.98 -7.42
CA LEU A 313 -5.21 -26.72 -7.06
C LEU A 313 -5.78 -26.15 -5.74
N GLY A 314 -7.09 -26.06 -5.64
CA GLY A 314 -7.78 -25.60 -4.44
C GLY A 314 -7.62 -26.58 -3.27
N VAL A 315 -7.40 -26.06 -2.06
CA VAL A 315 -7.20 -26.86 -0.84
C VAL A 315 -8.51 -27.35 -0.20
N GLY A 316 -9.63 -27.26 -0.91
CA GLY A 316 -10.95 -27.66 -0.45
C GLY A 316 -12.03 -27.41 -1.50
N THR A 317 -13.23 -27.90 -1.25
CA THR A 317 -14.40 -27.80 -2.15
C THR A 317 -15.11 -26.46 -1.97
N GLY A 318 -15.87 -26.01 -2.98
CA GLY A 318 -16.70 -24.79 -2.84
C GLY A 318 -17.72 -24.87 -1.68
N SER A 319 -18.19 -26.09 -1.37
CA SER A 319 -19.06 -26.39 -0.23
C SER A 319 -18.38 -26.22 1.14
N ALA A 320 -17.06 -26.46 1.24
CA ALA A 320 -16.31 -26.35 2.49
C ALA A 320 -15.99 -24.90 2.89
N PHE A 321 -16.02 -23.96 1.93
CA PHE A 321 -15.78 -22.53 2.15
C PHE A 321 -17.05 -21.67 2.05
N ALA A 322 -18.22 -22.30 1.89
CA ALA A 322 -19.50 -21.59 1.86
C ALA A 322 -19.88 -21.07 3.26
N LEU A 323 -20.42 -19.84 3.33
CA LEU A 323 -20.91 -19.26 4.59
C LEU A 323 -22.05 -20.07 5.23
N LEU A 324 -22.82 -20.78 4.40
CA LEU A 324 -23.86 -21.73 4.80
C LEU A 324 -23.67 -23.04 4.00
N PRO A 325 -22.90 -24.02 4.51
CA PRO A 325 -22.75 -25.32 3.87
C PRO A 325 -24.07 -26.10 3.87
N ALA A 326 -24.33 -26.87 2.81
CA ALA A 326 -25.50 -27.73 2.73
C ALA A 326 -25.40 -28.88 3.76
N GLN A 327 -26.35 -28.94 4.69
CA GLN A 327 -26.44 -30.02 5.69
C GLN A 327 -27.52 -31.03 5.32
N ASN A 328 -27.21 -32.33 5.44
CA ASN A 328 -28.12 -33.43 5.13
C ASN A 328 -29.16 -33.62 6.25
N ALA A 329 -30.25 -32.84 6.20
CA ALA A 329 -31.26 -32.77 7.26
C ALA A 329 -32.11 -34.04 7.50
N THR A 330 -31.95 -35.09 6.69
CA THR A 330 -32.86 -36.26 6.65
C THR A 330 -32.22 -37.60 7.07
N GLY A 331 -30.99 -37.58 7.59
CA GLY A 331 -30.35 -38.77 8.20
C GLY A 331 -29.85 -39.86 7.25
N ASN A 332 -30.28 -39.89 5.99
CA ASN A 332 -29.76 -40.81 4.98
C ASN A 332 -28.47 -40.25 4.34
N TRP A 333 -27.33 -40.89 4.56
CA TRP A 333 -26.03 -40.44 4.04
C TRP A 333 -25.72 -41.07 2.68
N ILE A 334 -25.41 -40.23 1.68
CA ILE A 334 -25.03 -40.64 0.33
C ILE A 334 -23.71 -39.94 -0.04
N LYS A 335 -22.70 -40.68 -0.53
CA LYS A 335 -21.47 -40.05 -1.05
C LYS A 335 -21.76 -39.31 -2.36
N VAL A 336 -21.90 -37.99 -2.27
CA VAL A 336 -21.96 -37.09 -3.44
C VAL A 336 -20.53 -36.69 -3.82
N VAL A 337 -20.14 -36.96 -5.06
CA VAL A 337 -18.84 -36.56 -5.64
C VAL A 337 -18.73 -35.03 -5.58
N GLN A 338 -17.73 -34.53 -4.86
CA GLN A 338 -17.48 -33.09 -4.79
C GLN A 338 -16.66 -32.61 -6.00
N ARG A 339 -16.77 -31.32 -6.32
CA ARG A 339 -15.85 -30.64 -7.25
C ARG A 339 -14.88 -29.74 -6.45
N VAL A 340 -13.64 -29.64 -6.92
CA VAL A 340 -12.57 -28.79 -6.37
C VAL A 340 -12.10 -27.81 -7.45
N PRO A 341 -11.97 -26.51 -7.17
CA PRO A 341 -11.47 -25.55 -8.14
C PRO A 341 -9.99 -25.77 -8.42
N VAL A 342 -9.64 -25.90 -9.70
CA VAL A 342 -8.28 -25.85 -10.24
C VAL A 342 -8.12 -24.49 -10.91
N ARG A 343 -7.15 -23.71 -10.44
CA ARG A 343 -6.87 -22.37 -10.96
C ARG A 343 -5.97 -22.47 -12.18
N ILE A 344 -6.42 -21.88 -13.28
CA ILE A 344 -5.73 -21.86 -14.57
C ILE A 344 -5.36 -20.41 -14.89
N ALA A 345 -4.06 -20.12 -15.03
CA ALA A 345 -3.59 -18.83 -15.52
C ALA A 345 -3.76 -18.77 -17.05
N LEU A 346 -4.22 -17.63 -17.56
CA LEU A 346 -4.41 -17.36 -18.99
C LEU A 346 -3.22 -16.61 -19.59
N ASP A 347 -3.04 -16.72 -20.91
CA ASP A 347 -2.11 -15.89 -21.66
C ASP A 347 -2.58 -14.41 -21.74
N PRO A 348 -1.78 -13.43 -21.23
CA PRO A 348 -2.13 -12.01 -21.29
C PRO A 348 -2.21 -11.43 -22.70
N GLU A 349 -1.64 -12.05 -23.74
CA GLU A 349 -1.77 -11.58 -25.12
C GLU A 349 -3.10 -12.01 -25.75
N GLN A 350 -3.54 -13.24 -25.47
CA GLN A 350 -4.85 -13.72 -25.89
C GLN A 350 -5.98 -12.96 -25.19
N LEU A 351 -5.79 -12.58 -23.91
CA LEU A 351 -6.70 -11.67 -23.19
C LEU A 351 -6.77 -10.26 -23.78
N LYS A 352 -5.69 -9.74 -24.38
CA LYS A 352 -5.74 -8.45 -25.10
C LYS A 352 -6.49 -8.57 -26.43
N ALA A 353 -6.29 -9.67 -27.15
CA ALA A 353 -6.93 -9.92 -28.44
C ALA A 353 -8.44 -10.19 -28.30
N ASN A 354 -8.84 -10.97 -27.29
CA ASN A 354 -10.23 -11.31 -27.00
C ASN A 354 -10.50 -11.13 -25.49
N PRO A 355 -10.89 -9.90 -25.04
CA PRO A 355 -11.07 -9.59 -23.62
C PRO A 355 -12.28 -10.29 -22.98
N LEU A 356 -12.00 -11.33 -22.19
CA LEU A 356 -13.00 -12.03 -21.37
C LEU A 356 -13.57 -11.11 -20.28
N ARG A 357 -14.73 -11.49 -19.74
CA ARG A 357 -15.39 -10.82 -18.60
C ARG A 357 -15.52 -11.79 -17.43
N ILE A 358 -15.38 -11.29 -16.21
CA ILE A 358 -15.58 -12.10 -15.00
C ILE A 358 -17.01 -12.67 -14.93
N GLY A 359 -17.14 -13.89 -14.41
CA GLY A 359 -18.41 -14.61 -14.30
C GLY A 359 -18.87 -15.33 -15.57
N LEU A 360 -18.21 -15.17 -16.72
CA LEU A 360 -18.47 -15.99 -17.91
C LEU A 360 -18.04 -17.45 -17.67
N SER A 361 -18.83 -18.39 -18.18
CA SER A 361 -18.48 -19.82 -18.24
C SER A 361 -17.55 -20.15 -19.42
N MET A 362 -16.75 -21.20 -19.27
CA MET A 362 -15.85 -21.75 -20.29
C MET A 362 -15.79 -23.28 -20.18
N ASP A 363 -15.53 -23.98 -21.29
CA ASP A 363 -15.08 -25.37 -21.26
C ASP A 363 -13.57 -25.38 -20.94
N ALA A 364 -13.11 -26.31 -20.08
CA ALA A 364 -11.69 -26.49 -19.74
C ALA A 364 -11.22 -27.94 -19.96
N GLU A 365 -10.09 -28.12 -20.65
CA GLU A 365 -9.47 -29.40 -21.00
C GLU A 365 -7.99 -29.37 -20.59
N ILE A 366 -7.59 -30.17 -19.58
CA ILE A 366 -6.21 -30.25 -19.07
C ILE A 366 -5.48 -31.43 -19.70
N ASP A 367 -4.28 -31.20 -20.24
CA ASP A 367 -3.36 -32.28 -20.63
C ASP A 367 -2.69 -32.87 -19.37
N ILE A 368 -3.06 -34.10 -19.05
CA ILE A 368 -2.55 -34.87 -17.90
C ILE A 368 -1.49 -35.91 -18.31
N SER A 369 -0.89 -35.82 -19.50
CA SER A 369 0.23 -36.68 -19.91
C SER A 369 1.45 -36.53 -18.99
N GLN A 370 1.75 -35.28 -18.58
CA GLN A 370 2.89 -34.95 -17.70
C GLN A 370 2.50 -35.08 -16.22
N LYS A 371 2.75 -36.26 -15.64
CA LYS A 371 2.32 -36.62 -14.27
C LYS A 371 3.37 -36.31 -13.17
N SER A 372 4.51 -35.74 -13.56
CA SER A 372 5.70 -35.48 -12.70
C SER A 372 5.69 -34.16 -11.93
N GLY A 373 4.72 -33.28 -12.16
CA GLY A 373 4.58 -32.01 -11.43
C GLY A 373 4.12 -32.18 -9.97
N LYS A 374 3.98 -31.06 -9.25
CA LYS A 374 3.44 -31.01 -7.87
C LYS A 374 1.94 -30.74 -7.88
N MET A 375 1.21 -31.19 -6.86
CA MET A 375 -0.23 -30.88 -6.68
C MET A 375 -0.47 -29.59 -5.87
N LEU A 376 0.50 -29.19 -5.05
CA LEU A 376 0.46 -27.98 -4.21
C LEU A 376 1.80 -27.26 -4.32
N ALA A 377 1.79 -25.94 -4.15
CA ALA A 377 3.02 -25.14 -4.08
C ALA A 377 3.68 -25.31 -2.70
N ASP A 378 4.99 -25.56 -2.69
CA ASP A 378 5.80 -25.83 -1.50
C ASP A 378 6.75 -24.68 -1.12
N ALA A 379 6.68 -23.55 -1.84
CA ALA A 379 7.43 -22.33 -1.55
C ALA A 379 6.52 -21.07 -1.64
N PRO A 380 6.77 -20.03 -0.82
CA PRO A 380 6.12 -18.73 -0.99
C PRO A 380 6.59 -18.06 -2.29
N ARG A 381 5.74 -17.19 -2.88
CA ARG A 381 6.10 -16.42 -4.08
C ARG A 381 7.15 -15.37 -3.75
N ALA A 382 8.17 -15.25 -4.61
CA ALA A 382 9.24 -14.25 -4.46
C ALA A 382 8.80 -12.80 -4.76
N THR A 383 7.66 -12.59 -5.43
CA THR A 383 7.17 -11.28 -5.85
C THR A 383 5.69 -11.09 -5.54
N ALA A 384 5.28 -9.84 -5.31
CA ALA A 384 3.87 -9.45 -5.21
C ALA A 384 3.22 -9.50 -6.61
N MET A 385 1.99 -10.04 -6.72
CA MET A 385 1.32 -10.22 -8.01
C MET A 385 0.86 -8.91 -8.66
N SER A 386 0.60 -7.88 -7.84
CA SER A 386 0.19 -6.55 -8.29
C SER A 386 0.76 -5.51 -7.31
N GLN A 387 1.21 -4.37 -7.83
CA GLN A 387 1.65 -3.22 -7.03
C GLN A 387 1.16 -1.93 -7.70
N THR A 388 0.96 -0.87 -6.92
CA THR A 388 0.64 0.46 -7.44
C THR A 388 1.58 1.51 -6.84
N GLN A 389 2.05 2.42 -7.68
CA GLN A 389 2.89 3.56 -7.30
C GLN A 389 2.11 4.90 -7.35
N VAL A 390 0.78 4.82 -7.47
CA VAL A 390 -0.09 6.00 -7.59
C VAL A 390 -0.11 6.79 -6.28
N TYR A 391 -0.27 6.10 -5.14
CA TYR A 391 -0.36 6.76 -3.84
C TYR A 391 0.97 7.35 -3.36
N SER A 392 2.11 6.69 -3.62
CA SER A 392 3.45 7.17 -3.22
C SER A 392 3.93 8.44 -3.96
N LYS A 393 3.14 8.97 -4.90
CA LYS A 393 3.33 10.30 -5.50
C LYS A 393 2.50 11.39 -4.83
N LEU A 394 1.36 11.04 -4.22
CA LEU A 394 0.50 11.99 -3.50
C LEU A 394 1.12 12.46 -2.17
N ASP A 395 2.03 11.66 -1.60
CA ASP A 395 2.76 12.02 -0.39
C ASP A 395 3.89 13.06 -0.65
N GLN A 396 4.20 13.38 -1.92
CA GLN A 396 5.34 14.21 -2.30
C GLN A 396 4.96 15.69 -2.33
N GLY A 397 5.41 16.45 -1.31
CA GLY A 397 5.27 17.91 -1.23
C GLY A 397 5.07 18.44 0.17
N ALA A 398 4.55 17.61 1.09
CA ALA A 398 4.24 18.00 2.46
C ALA A 398 5.45 18.50 3.25
N ASP A 399 6.64 17.90 3.05
CA ASP A 399 7.89 18.36 3.68
C ASP A 399 8.36 19.71 3.13
N ALA A 400 8.28 19.92 1.80
CA ALA A 400 8.68 21.19 1.18
C ALA A 400 7.77 22.35 1.64
N GLU A 401 6.50 22.06 1.93
CA GLU A 401 5.55 23.03 2.47
C GLU A 401 5.84 23.36 3.95
N VAL A 402 6.13 22.34 4.77
CA VAL A 402 6.66 22.53 6.14
C VAL A 402 7.93 23.39 6.12
N ASP A 403 8.90 23.07 5.27
CA ASP A 403 10.19 23.78 5.19
C ASP A 403 10.00 25.23 4.72
N ARG A 404 9.08 25.48 3.76
CA ARG A 404 8.66 26.84 3.34
C ARG A 404 8.17 27.66 4.52
N ILE A 405 7.26 27.11 5.33
CA ILE A 405 6.65 27.82 6.47
C ILE A 405 7.68 28.03 7.58
N VAL A 406 8.51 27.02 7.89
CA VAL A 406 9.58 27.14 8.89
C VAL A 406 10.59 28.19 8.46
N ALA A 407 11.12 28.13 7.23
CA ALA A 407 12.09 29.12 6.73
C ALA A 407 11.53 30.55 6.69
N ALA A 408 10.26 30.72 6.30
CA ALA A 408 9.59 32.03 6.33
C ALA A 408 9.46 32.59 7.76
N ASN A 409 9.29 31.73 8.77
CA ASN A 409 9.06 32.15 10.16
C ASN A 409 10.31 32.12 11.05
N ILE A 410 11.41 31.45 10.66
CA ILE A 410 12.63 31.32 11.49
C ILE A 410 13.38 32.65 11.67
N GLY A 411 13.18 33.60 10.76
CA GLY A 411 13.76 34.94 10.78
C GLY A 411 15.15 35.02 10.15
N ARG A 412 15.51 36.21 9.64
CA ARG A 412 16.83 36.48 9.04
C ARG A 412 17.88 36.68 10.14
N GLY A 413 18.42 35.58 10.68
CA GLY A 413 19.31 35.62 11.86
C GLY A 413 20.04 34.32 12.15
N GLY A 414 20.75 33.79 11.15
CA GLY A 414 21.57 32.57 11.22
C GLY A 414 22.27 32.36 9.87
N PRO A 415 23.46 31.74 9.81
CA PRO A 415 24.27 31.75 8.60
C PRO A 415 23.59 30.98 7.47
N ALA A 416 23.42 31.65 6.32
CA ALA A 416 22.96 31.02 5.10
C ALA A 416 24.06 30.12 4.53
N GLY A 417 24.11 28.87 5.01
CA GLY A 417 24.88 27.78 4.41
C GLY A 417 24.31 27.36 3.06
N SER A 418 24.26 28.29 2.10
CA SER A 418 23.71 28.05 0.76
C SER A 418 24.67 27.19 -0.05
N VAL A 419 24.53 25.86 0.08
CA VAL A 419 25.19 24.87 -0.79
C VAL A 419 24.52 24.94 -2.17
N ALA A 420 24.88 25.97 -2.94
CA ALA A 420 24.61 26.00 -4.36
C ALA A 420 25.45 24.90 -5.03
N PRO A 421 24.86 23.99 -5.84
CA PRO A 421 25.62 22.97 -6.53
C PRO A 421 26.53 23.64 -7.57
N ALA A 422 27.85 23.51 -7.38
CA ALA A 422 28.83 24.05 -8.30
C ALA A 422 28.70 23.36 -9.67
N THR A 423 28.25 24.11 -10.68
CA THR A 423 28.10 23.62 -12.06
C THR A 423 29.47 23.47 -12.71
N GLY A 424 30.11 22.32 -12.46
CA GLY A 424 31.40 21.94 -13.03
C GLY A 424 31.35 21.85 -14.56
N ARG A 425 31.65 22.96 -15.23
CA ARG A 425 31.97 22.97 -16.66
C ARG A 425 33.31 22.26 -16.88
N SER A 426 33.24 20.99 -17.24
CA SER A 426 34.37 20.22 -17.76
C SER A 426 34.82 20.80 -19.10
N ALA A 427 35.89 21.60 -19.08
CA ALA A 427 36.51 22.13 -20.28
C ALA A 427 37.51 21.11 -20.85
N THR A 428 37.19 20.51 -21.99
CA THR A 428 38.08 19.59 -22.73
C THR A 428 39.13 20.39 -23.53
N PRO A 429 40.43 20.07 -23.44
CA PRO A 429 41.48 20.71 -24.23
C PRO A 429 41.80 19.97 -25.55
N ALA A 430 42.47 20.70 -26.47
CA ALA A 430 42.97 20.28 -27.80
C ALA A 430 41.89 20.00 -28.88
N ALA A 431 42.14 20.20 -30.18
CA ALA A 431 43.43 20.33 -30.89
C ALA A 431 43.46 21.42 -32.01
N ASN A 432 44.62 21.58 -32.65
CA ASN A 432 44.94 22.64 -33.62
C ASN A 432 44.45 22.41 -35.06
N ALA A 433 43.88 23.45 -35.67
CA ALA A 433 44.02 23.86 -37.08
C ALA A 433 43.48 25.31 -37.24
N GLY A 434 43.98 26.19 -38.12
CA GLY A 434 45.12 26.02 -39.03
C GLY A 434 45.32 27.18 -40.05
N THR A 435 45.67 28.38 -39.57
CA THR A 435 46.31 29.51 -40.32
C THR A 435 45.60 30.19 -41.53
N ALA A 436 45.91 31.49 -41.69
CA ALA A 436 45.60 32.39 -42.82
C ALA A 436 44.13 32.83 -43.01
N ALA A 437 43.81 34.04 -43.48
CA ALA A 437 44.66 35.15 -43.97
C ALA A 437 44.19 36.54 -43.43
N GLN A 438 45.06 37.55 -43.54
CA GLN A 438 44.74 38.97 -43.31
C GLN A 438 44.47 39.71 -44.64
N ALA A 439 43.87 40.90 -44.54
CA ALA A 439 43.58 41.95 -45.56
C ALA A 439 42.08 42.11 -45.91
N ALA A 440 41.55 43.30 -46.22
CA ALA A 440 41.97 44.70 -45.97
C ALA A 440 40.79 45.65 -46.34
N SER A 441 40.89 46.96 -46.03
CA SER A 441 39.97 48.05 -46.43
C SER A 441 38.53 47.95 -45.88
N GLN A 442 37.91 48.93 -45.21
CA GLN A 442 37.71 50.36 -45.51
C GLN A 442 37.14 50.65 -46.92
N SER A 443 35.84 50.94 -47.03
CA SER A 443 35.30 52.07 -47.82
C SER A 443 33.75 52.22 -47.77
N HIS A 444 33.27 53.19 -46.98
CA HIS A 444 32.05 54.01 -47.20
C HIS A 444 30.63 53.36 -47.31
N PRO A 445 29.55 54.17 -47.17
CA PRO A 445 28.19 53.67 -46.97
C PRO A 445 27.25 53.84 -48.18
N GLY A 446 26.06 53.23 -48.08
CA GLY A 446 24.85 53.48 -48.86
C GLY A 446 23.62 53.11 -48.05
#